data_AF-H8G9A7-F1
#
_entry.id   AF-H8G9A7-F1
#
_cell.length_a   1.000
_cell.length_b   1.000
_cell.length_c   1.000
_cell.angle_alpha   90.00
_cell.angle_beta   90.00
_cell.angle_gamma   90.00
#
_symmetry.space_group_name_H-M   'P 1'
#
loop_
_entity.id
_entity.type
_entity.pdbx_description
1 polymer ?
#
loop_
_entity_poly.entity_id
_entity_poly.type
_entity_poly.pdbx_seq_one_letter_code
_entity_poly.pdbx_strand_id
1 'polypeptide(L)'
;MNHYGAMAWEHWRRARPQELAELTDPKRFFTQLGEQIQTQIRRRRQAQESTLESTDSYLTNLGLLNNVQSSVEDEVLREMIFTDPETTS
;
A
#
# COMPACT_ATOMS: atom_id res chain seq x y z
N MET A 1 4.82 14.06 3.06
CA MET A 1 4.12 13.00 2.32
C MET A 1 5.14 12.07 1.69
N ASN A 2 5.02 10.76 1.91
CA ASN A 2 5.87 9.74 1.29
C ASN A 2 5.32 9.35 -0.11
N HIS A 3 5.95 8.37 -0.76
CA HIS A 3 5.54 7.87 -2.07
C HIS A 3 4.06 7.44 -2.11
N TYR A 4 3.61 6.66 -1.13
CA TYR A 4 2.23 6.17 -1.04
C TYR A 4 1.19 7.27 -0.91
N GLY A 5 1.46 8.28 -0.07
CA GLY A 5 0.59 9.44 0.06
C GLY A 5 0.49 10.23 -1.26
N ALA A 6 1.60 10.36 -1.99
CA ALA A 6 1.61 11.03 -3.29
C ALA A 6 0.82 10.25 -4.35
N MET A 7 0.91 8.92 -4.35
CA MET A 7 0.09 8.08 -5.23
C MET A 7 -1.40 8.22 -4.90
N ALA A 8 -1.77 8.19 -3.63
CA ALA A 8 -3.15 8.33 -3.19
C ALA A 8 -3.72 9.71 -3.57
N TRP A 9 -2.94 10.77 -3.36
CA TRP A 9 -3.28 12.12 -3.79
C TRP A 9 -3.58 12.17 -5.30
N GLU A 10 -2.68 11.60 -6.11
CA GLU A 10 -2.82 11.65 -7.57
C GLU A 10 -4.01 10.82 -8.06
N HIS A 11 -4.28 9.68 -7.41
CA HIS A 11 -5.46 8.88 -7.68
C HIS A 11 -6.75 9.68 -7.39
N TRP A 12 -6.85 10.27 -6.20
CA TRP A 12 -8.03 11.05 -5.80
C TRP A 12 -8.24 12.29 -6.66
N ARG A 13 -7.17 12.96 -7.08
CA ARG A 13 -7.26 14.09 -8.01
C ARG A 13 -7.95 13.72 -9.33
N ARG A 14 -7.81 12.48 -9.78
CA ARG A 14 -8.40 11.98 -11.03
C ARG A 14 -9.77 11.34 -10.81
N ALA A 15 -9.89 10.49 -9.80
CA ALA A 15 -11.08 9.66 -9.58
C ALA A 15 -12.12 10.31 -8.68
N ARG A 16 -11.70 11.17 -7.75
CA ARG A 16 -12.54 11.74 -6.67
C ARG A 16 -12.24 13.22 -6.40
N PRO A 17 -12.28 14.10 -7.42
CA PRO A 17 -11.90 15.51 -7.24
C PRO A 17 -12.82 16.28 -6.29
N GLN A 18 -14.09 15.87 -6.17
CA GLN A 18 -15.06 16.48 -5.24
C GLN A 18 -14.71 16.15 -3.78
N GLU A 19 -14.52 14.87 -3.44
CA GLU A 19 -14.08 14.44 -2.10
C GLU A 19 -12.75 15.11 -1.72
N LEU A 20 -11.81 15.22 -2.66
CA LEU A 20 -10.54 15.92 -2.45
C LEU A 20 -10.73 17.40 -2.10
N ALA A 21 -11.70 18.09 -2.72
CA ALA A 21 -11.98 19.51 -2.48
C ALA A 21 -12.68 19.77 -1.15
N GLU A 22 -13.38 18.78 -0.60
CA GLU A 22 -14.06 18.87 0.70
C GLU A 22 -13.11 18.69 1.89
N LEU A 23 -11.93 18.10 1.67
CA LEU A 23 -10.92 17.93 2.71
C LEU A 23 -10.38 19.29 3.19
N THR A 24 -10.45 19.53 4.50
CA THR A 24 -9.96 20.77 5.12
C THR A 24 -8.44 20.93 5.05
N ASP A 25 -7.69 19.83 5.19
CA ASP A 25 -6.24 19.80 5.02
C ASP A 25 -5.84 18.54 4.24
N PRO A 26 -5.95 18.60 2.90
CA PRO A 26 -5.62 17.46 2.05
C PRO A 26 -4.17 17.01 2.26
N LYS A 27 -3.24 17.96 2.41
CA LYS A 27 -1.80 17.64 2.51
C LYS A 27 -1.49 16.83 3.76
N ARG A 28 -2.10 17.18 4.90
CA ARG A 28 -1.97 16.42 6.14
C ARG A 28 -2.65 15.05 6.02
N PHE A 29 -3.85 15.00 5.45
CA PHE A 29 -4.58 13.75 5.23
C PHE A 29 -3.74 12.73 4.44
N PHE A 30 -3.25 13.11 3.26
CA PHE A 30 -2.46 12.20 2.42
C PHE A 30 -1.05 11.91 2.97
N THR A 31 -0.49 12.81 3.79
CA THR A 31 0.74 12.50 4.53
C THR A 31 0.51 11.38 5.53
N GLN A 32 -0.57 11.45 6.32
CA GLN A 32 -0.93 10.42 7.29
C GLN A 32 -1.33 9.11 6.61
N LEU A 33 -2.13 9.17 5.54
CA LEU A 33 -2.50 7.98 4.76
C LEU A 33 -1.27 7.25 4.21
N GLY A 34 -0.31 8.01 3.67
CA GLY A 34 0.94 7.44 3.20
C GLY A 34 1.75 6.72 4.29
N GLU A 35 1.84 7.31 5.49
CA GLU A 35 2.54 6.69 6.64
C GLU A 35 1.83 5.43 7.13
N GLN A 36 0.50 5.42 7.11
CA GLN A 36 -0.32 4.25 7.44
C GLN A 36 -0.10 3.11 6.44
N ILE A 37 -0.14 3.39 5.13
CA ILE A 37 0.12 2.40 4.07
C ILE A 37 1.52 1.80 4.25
N GLN A 38 2.54 2.64 4.42
CA GLN A 38 3.92 2.16 4.64
C GLN A 38 4.04 1.25 5.86
N THR A 39 3.35 1.60 6.95
CA THR A 39 3.34 0.80 8.17
C THR A 39 2.62 -0.53 7.98
N GLN A 40 1.51 -0.54 7.24
CA GLN A 40 0.73 -1.73 6.95
C GLN A 40 1.50 -2.71 6.04
N ILE A 41 2.17 -2.19 5.01
CA ILE A 41 3.07 -2.98 4.14
C ILE A 41 4.17 -3.62 4.97
N ARG A 42 4.89 -2.83 5.78
CA ARG A 42 5.97 -3.36 6.64
C ARG A 42 5.48 -4.47 7.57
N ARG A 43 4.32 -4.28 8.20
CA ARG A 43 3.73 -5.26 9.11
C ARG A 43 3.35 -6.56 8.40
N ARG A 44 2.64 -6.49 7.27
CA ARG A 44 2.19 -7.67 6.51
C ARG A 44 3.37 -8.41 5.89
N ARG A 45 4.34 -7.67 5.36
CA ARG A 45 5.60 -8.22 4.85
C ARG A 45 6.31 -9.02 5.93
N GLN A 46 6.54 -8.44 7.11
CA GLN A 46 7.19 -9.15 8.21
C GLN A 46 6.44 -10.44 8.60
N ALA A 47 5.10 -10.40 8.60
CA ALA A 47 4.29 -11.57 8.88
C ALA A 47 4.47 -12.66 7.81
N GLN A 48 4.40 -12.32 6.52
CA GLN A 48 4.59 -13.29 5.43
C GLN A 48 6.04 -13.79 5.33
N GLU A 49 7.04 -12.94 5.54
CA GLU A 49 8.45 -13.35 5.56
C GLU A 49 8.71 -14.36 6.68
N SER A 50 8.04 -14.21 7.84
CA SER A 50 8.18 -15.15 8.95
C SER A 50 7.60 -16.55 8.68
N THR A 51 6.78 -16.70 7.64
CA THR A 51 6.25 -18.01 7.21
C THR A 51 7.05 -18.65 6.08
N LEU A 52 8.06 -17.96 5.54
CA LEU A 52 8.89 -18.51 4.46
C LEU A 52 9.91 -19.50 5.04
N GLU A 53 10.01 -20.68 4.42
CA GLU A 53 11.12 -21.58 4.65
C GLU A 53 12.30 -21.17 3.75
N SER A 54 13.47 -20.94 4.35
CA SER A 54 14.69 -20.62 3.61
C SER A 54 15.23 -21.87 2.91
N THR A 55 15.68 -21.70 1.67
CA THR A 55 16.37 -22.73 0.88
C THR A 55 17.89 -22.51 0.90
N ASP A 56 18.66 -23.50 0.44
CA ASP A 56 20.13 -23.35 0.28
C ASP A 56 20.52 -22.40 -0.88
N SER A 57 19.58 -22.06 -1.76
CA SER A 57 19.81 -21.18 -2.91
C SER A 57 19.53 -19.72 -2.56
N TYR A 58 20.59 -18.91 -2.55
CA TYR A 58 20.47 -17.46 -2.31
C TYR A 58 19.51 -16.78 -3.30
N LEU A 59 19.62 -17.08 -4.59
CA LEU A 59 18.77 -16.46 -5.62
C LEU A 59 17.30 -16.85 -5.45
N THR A 60 17.04 -18.09 -5.01
CA THR A 60 15.68 -18.56 -4.72
C THR A 60 15.10 -17.81 -3.52
N ASN A 61 15.86 -17.66 -2.44
CA ASN A 61 15.43 -16.91 -1.26
C ASN A 61 15.15 -15.44 -1.59
N LEU A 62 16.01 -14.81 -2.41
CA LEU A 62 15.80 -13.44 -2.86
C LEU A 62 14.52 -13.29 -3.71
N GLY A 63 14.23 -14.28 -4.56
CA GLY A 63 12.99 -14.34 -5.33
C GLY A 63 11.75 -14.42 -4.42
N LEU A 64 11.79 -15.25 -3.37
CA LEU A 64 10.69 -15.35 -2.39
C LEU A 64 10.44 -14.02 -1.67
N LEU A 65 11.50 -13.35 -1.22
CA LEU A 65 11.38 -12.05 -0.54
C LEU A 65 10.82 -10.95 -1.46
N ASN A 66 11.26 -10.92 -2.72
CA ASN A 66 10.74 -9.96 -3.71
C ASN A 66 9.27 -10.22 -4.01
N ASN A 67 8.86 -11.49 -4.12
CA ASN A 67 7.45 -11.83 -4.34
C ASN A 67 6.57 -11.41 -3.15
N VAL A 68 7.02 -11.64 -1.92
CA VAL A 68 6.31 -11.18 -0.71
C VAL A 68 6.19 -9.65 -0.70
N GLN A 69 7.27 -8.92 -1.00
CA GLN A 69 7.21 -7.46 -1.09
C GLN A 69 6.15 -7.00 -2.10
N SER A 70 6.21 -7.50 -3.34
CA SER A 70 5.29 -7.07 -4.40
C SER A 70 3.84 -7.44 -4.10
N SER A 71 3.58 -8.66 -3.59
CA SER A 71 2.23 -9.13 -3.27
C SER A 71 1.60 -8.28 -2.16
N VAL A 72 2.35 -8.02 -1.07
CA VAL A 72 1.85 -7.22 0.05
C VAL A 72 1.58 -5.78 -0.38
N GLU A 73 2.47 -5.20 -1.19
CA GLU A 73 2.31 -3.85 -1.68
C GLU A 73 1.05 -3.73 -2.56
N ASP A 74 0.85 -4.64 -3.52
CA ASP A 74 -0.34 -4.67 -4.37
C ASP A 74 -1.64 -4.82 -3.57
N GLU A 75 -1.67 -5.73 -2.59
CA GLU A 75 -2.83 -5.93 -1.71
C GLU A 75 -3.18 -4.67 -0.93
N VAL A 76 -2.21 -4.08 -0.24
CA VAL A 76 -2.45 -2.90 0.60
C VAL A 76 -2.86 -1.69 -0.24
N LEU A 77 -2.25 -1.49 -1.42
CA LEU A 77 -2.60 -0.38 -2.30
C LEU A 77 -4.02 -0.53 -2.86
N ARG A 78 -4.43 -1.75 -3.21
CA ARG A 78 -5.80 -2.03 -3.65
C ARG A 78 -6.82 -1.75 -2.56
N GLU A 79 -6.52 -2.13 -1.33
CA GLU A 79 -7.41 -1.91 -0.18
C GLU A 79 -7.50 -0.44 0.24
N MET A 80 -6.37 0.29 0.22
CA MET A 80 -6.28 1.61 0.86
C MET A 80 -6.26 2.81 -0.10
N ILE A 81 -5.86 2.62 -1.37
CA ILE A 81 -5.83 3.69 -2.37
C ILE A 81 -6.90 3.50 -3.43
N PHE A 82 -6.99 2.28 -3.97
CA PHE A 82 -7.83 1.96 -5.13
C PHE A 82 -9.13 1.25 -4.73
N THR A 83 -9.65 1.49 -3.52
CA THR A 83 -10.89 0.88 -3.07
C THR A 83 -12.01 1.30 -4.01
N ASP A 84 -12.52 0.37 -4.81
CA ASP A 84 -13.74 0.61 -5.59
C ASP A 84 -14.90 0.84 -4.60
N PRO A 85 -15.77 1.83 -4.83
CA PRO A 85 -16.87 2.12 -3.91
C PRO A 85 -17.91 0.99 -3.78
N GLU A 86 -17.81 -0.09 -4.58
CA GLU A 86 -18.82 -1.14 -4.70
C GLU A 86 -18.18 -2.53 -4.74
N THR A 87 -17.80 -3.10 -3.58
CA THR A 87 -17.82 -4.57 -3.39
C THR A 87 -18.08 -4.93 -1.93
N THR A 88 -19.11 -4.34 -1.32
CA THR A 88 -19.90 -5.10 -0.35
C THR A 88 -20.79 -6.05 -1.15
N SER A 89 -20.31 -7.28 -1.35
CA SER A 89 -21.14 -8.40 -1.81
C SER A 89 -21.63 -9.23 -0.63
#